data_AF-G9MES5-F1
#
_entry.id   AF-G9MES5-F1
#
_cell.length_a   1.000
_cell.length_b   1.000
_cell.length_c   1.000
_cell.angle_alpha   90.00
_cell.angle_beta   90.00
_cell.angle_gamma   90.00
#
_symmetry.space_group_name_H-M   'P 1'
#
loop_
_entity.id
_entity.type
_entity.pdbx_description
1 polymer ?
#
loop_
_entity_poly.entity_id
_entity_poly.type
_entity_poly.pdbx_seq_one_letter_code
_entity_poly.pdbx_strand_id
1 'polypeptide(L)'
;MENPETPQLVSKSEGKVRVLLESVTHLVPGSDRDEKLSFVKNIVCQRHWKRDFDRSQERMYPYGDFFGLKNRNCFFLIDHHGHDHTVQEEEVPVIWYKWTGESLIHMNDTLPLWIQEELKKWPFTWEGRTVHRLPRGPDGNFEPKVQREVIKSKLNLGIPMFARDIEFLREHPEHALWLKARLDRELWAQIEPFCELPEEVK
;
A
#
# COMPACT_ATOMS: atom_id res chain seq x y z
N MET A 1 -20.14 -31.04 31.72
CA MET A 1 -18.88 -30.29 31.52
C MET A 1 -19.11 -29.44 30.29
N GLU A 2 -19.55 -28.21 30.54
CA GLU A 2 -19.78 -27.20 29.51
C GLU A 2 -18.42 -26.69 29.03
N ASN A 3 -18.23 -26.68 27.71
CA ASN A 3 -17.10 -26.03 27.07
C ASN A 3 -17.58 -24.61 26.73
N PRO A 4 -16.90 -23.54 27.18
CA PRO A 4 -17.40 -22.19 26.98
C PRO A 4 -17.30 -21.82 25.50
N GLU A 5 -18.44 -21.39 24.99
CA GLU A 5 -18.67 -20.92 23.64
C GLU A 5 -17.63 -19.86 23.26
N THR A 6 -16.94 -20.11 22.14
CA THR A 6 -16.20 -19.07 21.43
C THR A 6 -17.20 -17.99 21.02
N PRO A 7 -16.97 -16.70 21.30
CA PRO A 7 -17.89 -15.65 20.87
C PRO A 7 -18.02 -15.71 19.34
N GLN A 8 -19.24 -15.94 18.88
CA GLN A 8 -19.63 -15.95 17.48
C GLN A 8 -19.19 -14.63 16.83
N LEU A 9 -18.17 -14.69 15.97
CA LEU A 9 -17.69 -13.51 15.27
C LEU A 9 -18.60 -13.24 14.07
N VAL A 10 -19.57 -12.36 14.32
CA VAL A 10 -20.08 -11.28 13.45
C VAL A 10 -20.73 -11.69 12.14
N SER A 11 -21.96 -11.18 11.96
CA SER A 11 -22.85 -11.29 10.82
C SER A 11 -22.14 -11.45 9.48
N LYS A 12 -22.63 -12.40 8.67
CA LYS A 12 -22.57 -12.30 7.21
C LYS A 12 -23.19 -10.96 6.81
N SER A 13 -22.41 -9.88 6.72
CA SER A 13 -22.86 -8.73 5.95
C SER A 13 -22.67 -9.11 4.48
N GLU A 14 -23.71 -9.68 3.90
CA GLU A 14 -23.84 -9.76 2.43
C GLU A 14 -24.00 -8.35 1.81
N GLY A 15 -24.10 -7.31 2.64
CA GLY A 15 -24.14 -5.90 2.23
C GLY A 15 -22.78 -5.20 2.24
N LYS A 16 -22.82 -3.94 1.82
CA LYS A 16 -21.65 -3.05 1.70
C LYS A 16 -20.96 -2.87 3.04
N VAL A 17 -19.63 -2.88 3.02
CA VAL A 17 -18.81 -2.76 4.24
C VAL A 17 -17.44 -2.20 3.90
N ARG A 18 -16.89 -1.44 4.85
CA ARG A 18 -15.52 -0.93 4.79
C ARG A 18 -14.66 -1.70 5.79
N VAL A 19 -13.56 -2.26 5.31
CA VAL A 19 -12.57 -2.91 6.17
C VAL A 19 -11.33 -2.02 6.26
N LEU A 20 -10.93 -1.68 7.47
CA LEU A 20 -9.64 -1.08 7.78
C LEU A 20 -8.70 -2.18 8.28
N LEU A 21 -7.55 -2.33 7.64
CA LEU A 21 -6.47 -3.19 8.10
C LEU A 21 -5.26 -2.35 8.50
N GLU A 22 -4.79 -2.50 9.74
CA GLU A 22 -3.51 -2.00 10.23
C GLU A 22 -2.44 -3.09 10.16
N SER A 23 -1.21 -2.72 9.79
CA SER A 23 -0.04 -3.59 9.84
C SER A 23 1.26 -2.79 10.01
N VAL A 24 2.39 -3.49 10.00
CA VAL A 24 3.72 -2.92 9.85
C VAL A 24 4.35 -3.46 8.56
N THR A 25 5.01 -2.60 7.79
CA THR A 25 5.50 -2.89 6.42
C THR A 25 6.26 -4.21 6.24
N HIS A 26 7.15 -4.54 7.17
CA HIS A 26 7.97 -5.75 7.11
C HIS A 26 7.23 -7.03 7.52
N LEU A 27 6.08 -6.91 8.20
CA LEU A 27 5.24 -8.04 8.60
C LEU A 27 4.31 -8.52 7.49
N VAL A 28 4.07 -7.69 6.47
CA VAL A 28 3.24 -8.07 5.32
C VAL A 28 4.04 -9.02 4.41
N PRO A 29 3.58 -10.27 4.19
CA PRO A 29 4.27 -11.22 3.33
C PRO A 29 4.34 -10.78 1.87
N GLY A 30 5.41 -11.17 1.17
CA GLY A 30 5.66 -10.84 -0.24
C GLY A 30 7.04 -10.21 -0.43
N SER A 31 7.64 -10.45 -1.59
CA SER A 31 8.97 -9.94 -1.96
C SER A 31 8.95 -8.51 -2.47
N ASP A 32 7.84 -8.09 -3.09
CA ASP A 32 7.64 -6.75 -3.61
C ASP A 32 6.28 -6.17 -3.21
N ARG A 33 6.04 -4.91 -3.60
CA ARG A 33 4.78 -4.22 -3.32
C ARG A 33 3.56 -4.95 -3.88
N ASP A 34 3.61 -5.49 -5.09
CA ASP A 34 2.45 -6.07 -5.74
C ASP A 34 2.03 -7.40 -5.08
N GLU A 35 3.01 -8.22 -4.68
CA GLU A 35 2.77 -9.42 -3.88
C GLU A 35 2.21 -9.08 -2.49
N LYS A 36 2.80 -8.10 -1.81
CA LYS A 36 2.33 -7.64 -0.49
C LYS A 36 0.90 -7.11 -0.54
N LEU A 37 0.57 -6.31 -1.54
CA LEU A 37 -0.80 -5.82 -1.74
C LEU A 37 -1.77 -6.95 -2.14
N SER A 38 -1.32 -7.95 -2.88
CA SER A 38 -2.14 -9.13 -3.21
C SER A 38 -2.44 -9.97 -1.97
N PHE A 39 -1.44 -10.18 -1.10
CA PHE A 39 -1.65 -10.82 0.20
C PHE A 39 -2.71 -10.09 1.02
N VAL A 40 -2.56 -8.77 1.21
CA VAL A 40 -3.49 -7.96 2.02
C VAL A 40 -4.92 -8.06 1.51
N LYS A 41 -5.10 -7.95 0.19
CA LYS A 41 -6.41 -8.09 -0.45
C LYS A 41 -7.03 -9.45 -0.14
N ASN A 42 -6.28 -10.52 -0.37
CA ASN A 42 -6.81 -11.87 -0.24
C ASN A 42 -7.05 -12.28 1.21
N ILE A 43 -6.15 -11.95 2.15
CA ILE A 43 -6.31 -12.38 3.54
C ILE A 43 -7.57 -11.79 4.19
N VAL A 44 -7.89 -10.53 3.87
CA VAL A 44 -9.12 -9.88 4.32
C VAL A 44 -10.33 -10.53 3.67
N CYS A 45 -10.29 -10.71 2.34
CA CYS A 45 -11.43 -11.29 1.62
C CYS A 45 -11.73 -12.73 2.03
N GLN A 46 -10.69 -13.55 2.22
CA GLN A 46 -10.82 -14.93 2.67
C GLN A 46 -11.34 -15.01 4.11
N ARG A 47 -10.96 -14.06 4.97
CA ARG A 47 -11.48 -13.99 6.35
C ARG A 47 -12.99 -13.74 6.34
N HIS A 48 -13.42 -12.71 5.60
CA HIS A 48 -14.80 -12.20 5.61
C HIS A 48 -15.75 -12.93 4.67
N TRP A 49 -15.40 -13.01 3.40
CA TRP A 49 -16.29 -13.47 2.33
C TRP A 49 -15.97 -14.88 1.84
N LYS A 50 -14.95 -15.53 2.44
CA LYS A 50 -14.51 -16.89 2.08
C LYS A 50 -14.14 -17.04 0.58
N ARG A 51 -13.63 -15.95 -0.01
CA ARG A 51 -13.14 -15.91 -1.39
C ARG A 51 -11.97 -14.95 -1.51
N ASP A 52 -11.26 -15.02 -2.63
CA ASP A 52 -10.24 -14.04 -2.98
C ASP A 52 -10.85 -12.69 -3.38
N PHE A 53 -9.99 -11.68 -3.47
CA PHE A 53 -10.36 -10.33 -3.85
C PHE A 53 -10.92 -10.27 -5.27
N ASP A 54 -12.06 -9.62 -5.42
CA ASP A 54 -12.76 -9.40 -6.68
C ASP A 54 -12.77 -7.91 -7.01
N ARG A 55 -12.04 -7.52 -8.05
CA ARG A 55 -11.95 -6.11 -8.50
C ARG A 55 -13.29 -5.53 -8.98
N SER A 56 -14.28 -6.39 -9.25
CA SER A 56 -15.63 -5.97 -9.60
C SER A 56 -16.51 -5.68 -8.38
N GLN A 57 -16.08 -6.04 -7.17
CA GLN A 57 -16.85 -5.82 -5.94
C GLN A 57 -16.07 -4.99 -4.91
N GLU A 58 -14.73 -5.06 -4.94
CA GLU A 58 -13.87 -4.38 -3.99
C GLU A 58 -12.98 -3.30 -4.61
N ARG A 59 -12.75 -2.25 -3.81
CA ARG A 59 -11.67 -1.28 -3.98
C ARG A 59 -10.67 -1.41 -2.84
N MET A 60 -9.41 -1.08 -3.10
CA MET A 60 -8.38 -1.03 -2.06
C MET A 60 -7.57 0.25 -2.17
N TYR A 61 -7.37 0.91 -1.02
CA TYR A 61 -6.54 2.10 -0.87
C TYR A 61 -5.47 1.87 0.19
N PRO A 62 -4.19 1.75 -0.20
CA PRO A 62 -3.11 1.65 0.76
C PRO A 62 -2.69 3.04 1.25
N TYR A 63 -2.24 3.12 2.50
CA TYR A 63 -1.68 4.31 3.12
C TYR A 63 -0.46 3.95 3.95
N GLY A 64 0.67 4.63 3.73
CA GLY A 64 1.92 4.35 4.43
C GLY A 64 2.56 3.01 4.03
N ASP A 65 2.21 2.45 2.88
CA ASP A 65 2.72 1.20 2.32
C ASP A 65 4.13 1.33 1.74
N PHE A 66 5.01 2.01 2.48
CA PHE A 66 6.42 2.17 2.18
C PHE A 66 7.18 0.86 2.42
N PHE A 67 6.86 -0.19 1.66
CA PHE A 67 7.37 -1.55 1.89
C PHE A 67 8.88 -1.71 1.70
N GLY A 68 9.54 -0.77 1.03
CA GLY A 68 11.00 -0.72 1.00
C GLY A 68 11.61 -0.35 2.35
N LEU A 69 10.82 0.25 3.25
CA LEU A 69 11.22 0.63 4.60
C LEU A 69 10.67 -0.36 5.61
N LYS A 70 11.52 -0.82 6.53
CA LYS A 70 11.10 -1.69 7.65
C LYS A 70 10.48 -0.85 8.78
N ASN A 71 9.72 -1.52 9.64
CA ASN A 71 9.15 -0.94 10.87
C ASN A 71 8.31 0.34 10.67
N ARG A 72 7.55 0.45 9.56
CA ARG A 72 6.61 1.55 9.34
C ARG A 72 5.18 1.04 9.48
N ASN A 73 4.34 1.77 10.20
CA ASN A 73 2.90 1.48 10.23
C ASN A 73 2.32 1.71 8.83
N CYS A 74 1.50 0.77 8.38
CA CYS A 74 0.77 0.87 7.13
C CYS A 74 -0.70 0.48 7.35
N PHE A 75 -1.56 1.10 6.56
CA PHE A 75 -3.00 0.94 6.64
C PHE A 75 -3.55 0.61 5.26
N PHE A 76 -4.59 -0.22 5.21
CA PHE A 76 -5.25 -0.61 3.98
C PHE A 76 -6.74 -0.49 4.17
N LEU A 77 -7.37 0.35 3.35
CA LEU A 77 -8.81 0.48 3.30
C LEU A 77 -9.33 -0.41 2.18
N ILE A 78 -10.21 -1.36 2.51
CA ILE A 78 -10.84 -2.26 1.55
C ILE A 78 -12.34 -2.00 1.61
N ASP A 79 -12.88 -1.46 0.52
CA ASP A 79 -14.29 -1.12 0.41
C ASP A 79 -14.98 -2.19 -0.43
N HIS A 80 -15.90 -2.92 0.19
CA HIS A 80 -16.75 -3.91 -0.48
C HIS A 80 -18.08 -3.28 -0.84
N HIS A 81 -18.31 -3.04 -2.12
CA HIS A 81 -19.56 -2.48 -2.65
C HIS A 81 -20.56 -3.55 -3.09
N GLY A 82 -20.14 -4.82 -3.17
CA GLY A 82 -20.89 -5.85 -3.88
C GLY A 82 -21.00 -5.54 -5.37
N HIS A 83 -22.03 -6.09 -6.04
CA HIS A 83 -22.27 -5.82 -7.46
C HIS A 83 -22.99 -4.49 -7.73
N ASP A 84 -23.47 -3.82 -6.68
CA ASP A 84 -24.15 -2.53 -6.77
C ASP A 84 -23.19 -1.38 -6.43
N HIS A 85 -22.56 -0.85 -7.49
CA HIS A 85 -21.52 0.16 -7.38
C HIS A 85 -22.09 1.50 -6.94
N THR A 86 -21.71 1.92 -5.75
CA THR A 86 -22.23 3.14 -5.14
C THR A 86 -21.57 4.38 -5.70
N VAL A 87 -22.36 5.33 -6.20
CA VAL A 87 -21.86 6.64 -6.68
C VAL A 87 -22.12 7.78 -5.69
N GLN A 88 -22.94 7.55 -4.67
CA GLN A 88 -23.23 8.50 -3.59
C GLN A 88 -22.58 8.05 -2.29
N GLU A 89 -22.29 8.98 -1.37
CA GLU A 89 -21.75 8.60 -0.07
C GLU A 89 -22.82 7.84 0.73
N GLU A 90 -22.44 6.68 1.27
CA GLU A 90 -23.29 5.85 2.12
C GLU A 90 -22.59 5.62 3.47
N GLU A 91 -23.37 5.65 4.54
CA GLU A 91 -22.88 5.25 5.86
C GLU A 91 -22.81 3.72 5.92
N VAL A 92 -21.60 3.19 5.83
CA VAL A 92 -21.33 1.75 5.87
C VAL A 92 -20.61 1.37 7.16
N PRO A 93 -20.86 0.15 7.69
CA PRO A 93 -20.12 -0.34 8.84
C PRO A 93 -18.61 -0.39 8.53
N VAL A 94 -17.81 0.02 9.51
CA VAL A 94 -16.35 -0.10 9.45
C VAL A 94 -15.90 -1.24 10.34
N ILE A 95 -15.24 -2.23 9.76
CA ILE A 95 -14.63 -3.36 10.46
C ILE A 95 -13.13 -3.15 10.51
N TRP A 96 -12.52 -3.36 11.68
CA TRP A 96 -11.09 -3.10 11.88
C TRP A 96 -10.32 -4.38 12.21
N TYR A 97 -9.21 -4.57 11.52
CA TYR A 97 -8.25 -5.64 11.77
C TYR A 97 -6.85 -5.13 11.99
N LYS A 98 -6.08 -5.97 12.66
CA LYS A 98 -4.63 -5.88 12.72
C LYS A 98 -3.98 -7.15 12.19
N TRP A 99 -3.02 -6.99 11.29
CA TRP A 99 -2.11 -8.08 10.90
C TRP A 99 -0.86 -8.04 11.77
N THR A 100 -0.54 -9.17 12.41
CA THR A 100 0.59 -9.27 13.35
C THR A 100 1.87 -9.84 12.73
N GLY A 101 1.84 -10.22 11.44
CA GLY A 101 2.88 -11.05 10.82
C GLY A 101 2.53 -12.54 10.81
N GLU A 102 1.60 -12.95 11.67
CA GLU A 102 1.20 -14.36 11.83
C GLU A 102 -0.30 -14.55 11.67
N SER A 103 -1.10 -13.62 12.22
CA SER A 103 -2.55 -13.74 12.23
C SER A 103 -3.26 -12.40 12.00
N LEU A 104 -4.48 -12.50 11.49
CA LEU A 104 -5.40 -11.40 11.28
C LEU A 104 -6.38 -11.31 12.46
N ILE A 105 -6.18 -10.32 13.32
CA ILE A 105 -6.93 -10.15 14.57
C ILE A 105 -8.04 -9.11 14.36
N HIS A 106 -9.28 -9.49 14.67
CA HIS A 106 -10.41 -8.55 14.68
C HIS A 106 -10.33 -7.66 15.92
N MET A 107 -10.39 -6.35 15.71
CA MET A 107 -10.33 -5.37 16.78
C MET A 107 -11.75 -5.04 17.22
N ASN A 108 -12.11 -5.41 18.46
CA ASN A 108 -13.44 -5.14 19.01
C ASN A 108 -13.56 -3.74 19.64
N ASP A 109 -12.46 -3.00 19.72
CA ASP A 109 -12.40 -1.67 20.31
C ASP A 109 -12.97 -0.61 19.35
N THR A 110 -13.48 0.48 19.93
CA THR A 110 -13.81 1.67 19.16
C THR A 110 -12.56 2.16 18.42
N LEU A 111 -12.70 2.50 17.13
CA LEU A 111 -11.63 3.08 16.35
C LEU A 111 -11.04 4.31 17.06
N PRO A 112 -9.71 4.46 17.15
CA PRO A 112 -9.09 5.67 17.65
C PRO A 112 -9.60 6.93 16.93
N LEU A 113 -9.80 8.03 17.67
CA LEU A 113 -10.41 9.27 17.14
C LEU A 113 -9.70 9.79 15.88
N TRP A 114 -8.37 9.77 15.87
CA TRP A 114 -7.58 10.21 14.73
C TRP A 114 -7.82 9.35 13.47
N ILE A 115 -8.10 8.04 13.63
CA ILE A 115 -8.48 7.17 12.51
C ILE A 115 -9.87 7.53 12.01
N GLN A 116 -10.82 7.77 12.91
CA GLN A 116 -12.17 8.19 12.52
C GLN A 116 -12.14 9.52 11.73
N GLU A 117 -11.35 10.49 12.19
CA GLU A 117 -11.16 11.77 11.48
C GLU A 117 -10.49 11.59 10.13
N GLU A 118 -9.49 10.70 10.05
CA GLU A 118 -8.83 10.40 8.79
C GLU A 118 -9.82 9.75 7.82
N LEU A 119 -10.60 8.75 8.24
CA LEU A 119 -11.59 8.05 7.41
C LEU A 119 -12.65 8.98 6.80
N LYS A 120 -13.00 10.10 7.44
CA LYS A 120 -13.89 11.12 6.85
C LYS A 120 -13.34 11.75 5.57
N LYS A 121 -12.02 11.70 5.36
CA LYS A 121 -11.35 12.13 4.13
C LYS A 121 -11.40 11.05 3.04
N TRP A 122 -11.92 9.87 3.35
CA TRP A 122 -12.01 8.72 2.46
C TRP A 122 -13.47 8.38 2.17
N PRO A 123 -14.11 9.00 1.15
CA PRO A 123 -15.50 8.69 0.80
C PRO A 123 -15.67 7.23 0.39
N PHE A 124 -16.81 6.62 0.70
CA PHE A 124 -17.19 5.28 0.28
C PHE A 124 -17.93 5.32 -1.07
N THR A 125 -17.20 5.66 -2.14
CA THR A 125 -17.76 5.73 -3.50
C THR A 125 -16.92 4.97 -4.52
N TRP A 126 -17.60 4.42 -5.53
CA TRP A 126 -17.00 3.57 -6.57
C TRP A 126 -16.19 4.34 -7.61
N GLU A 127 -16.66 5.55 -7.97
CA GLU A 127 -15.98 6.46 -8.90
C GLU A 127 -14.57 6.80 -8.41
N GLY A 128 -14.31 6.56 -7.11
CA GLY A 128 -12.98 6.46 -6.57
C GLY A 128 -12.23 7.78 -6.65
N ARG A 129 -10.93 7.70 -6.39
CA ARG A 129 -10.02 8.85 -6.44
C ARG A 129 -9.39 8.92 -7.81
N THR A 130 -9.46 10.07 -8.44
CA THR A 130 -8.64 10.36 -9.62
C THR A 130 -7.17 10.33 -9.23
N VAL A 131 -6.43 9.36 -9.76
CA VAL A 131 -4.98 9.33 -9.62
C VAL A 131 -4.42 10.40 -10.55
N HIS A 132 -3.92 11.50 -9.99
CA HIS A 132 -3.19 12.49 -10.77
C HIS A 132 -1.93 11.85 -11.34
N ARG A 133 -1.91 11.66 -12.66
CA ARG A 133 -0.70 11.23 -13.35
C ARG A 133 0.25 12.42 -13.41
N LEU A 134 1.50 12.18 -13.03
CA LEU A 134 2.55 13.17 -13.25
C LEU A 134 2.66 13.46 -14.76
N PRO A 135 2.76 14.73 -15.15
CA PRO A 135 2.89 15.09 -16.55
C PRO A 135 4.19 14.51 -17.09
N ARG A 136 4.13 13.99 -18.31
CA ARG A 136 5.29 13.56 -19.09
C ARG A 136 5.59 14.60 -20.16
N GLY A 137 6.85 14.71 -20.55
CA GLY A 137 7.27 15.53 -21.67
C GLY A 137 6.69 15.01 -23.01
N PRO A 138 6.88 15.76 -24.10
CA PRO A 138 6.40 15.39 -25.44
C PRO A 138 6.93 14.03 -25.94
N ASP A 139 8.08 13.61 -25.44
CA ASP A 139 8.74 12.33 -25.73
C ASP A 139 8.23 11.16 -24.84
N GLY A 140 7.29 11.44 -23.93
CA GLY A 140 6.76 10.46 -22.98
C GLY A 140 7.66 10.19 -21.77
N ASN A 141 8.78 10.92 -21.62
CA ASN A 141 9.67 10.79 -20.48
C ASN A 141 9.36 11.83 -19.39
N PHE A 142 9.88 11.58 -18.19
CA PHE A 142 9.84 12.57 -17.12
C PHE A 142 11.06 13.47 -17.22
N GLU A 143 10.89 14.74 -16.85
CA GLU A 143 12.03 15.62 -16.58
C GLU A 143 12.99 14.94 -15.57
N PRO A 144 14.33 15.07 -15.73
CA PRO A 144 15.28 14.32 -14.90
C PRO A 144 15.09 14.48 -13.39
N LYS A 145 14.74 15.70 -12.93
CA LYS A 145 14.42 15.97 -11.52
C LYS A 145 13.13 15.29 -11.03
N VAL A 146 12.18 15.05 -11.92
CA VAL A 146 10.96 14.28 -11.63
C VAL A 146 11.28 12.79 -11.62
N GLN A 147 12.08 12.33 -12.58
CA GLN A 147 12.48 10.92 -12.69
C GLN A 147 13.22 10.43 -11.44
N ARG A 148 14.16 11.21 -10.87
CA ARG A 148 14.83 10.82 -9.61
C ARG A 148 13.84 10.71 -8.42
N GLU A 149 12.81 11.54 -8.36
CA GLU A 149 11.78 11.46 -7.31
C GLU A 149 10.88 10.24 -7.51
N VAL A 150 10.56 9.90 -8.76
CA VAL A 150 9.85 8.66 -9.12
C VAL A 150 10.65 7.44 -8.68
N ILE A 151 11.96 7.41 -8.94
CA ILE A 151 12.86 6.32 -8.51
C ILE A 151 12.88 6.22 -6.98
N LYS A 152 13.08 7.34 -6.28
CA LYS A 152 13.04 7.39 -4.81
C LYS A 152 11.71 6.85 -4.27
N SER A 153 10.59 7.24 -4.88
CA SER A 153 9.25 6.78 -4.50
C SER A 153 9.10 5.27 -4.70
N LYS A 154 9.51 4.74 -5.87
CA LYS A 154 9.50 3.30 -6.16
C LYS A 154 10.27 2.51 -5.10
N LEU A 155 11.50 2.94 -4.79
CA LEU A 155 12.32 2.30 -3.77
C LEU A 155 11.67 2.31 -2.39
N ASN A 156 11.14 3.46 -1.94
CA ASN A 156 10.42 3.55 -0.68
C ASN A 156 9.18 2.64 -0.64
N LEU A 157 8.46 2.55 -1.75
CA LEU A 157 7.30 1.69 -1.90
C LEU A 157 7.65 0.20 -2.02
N GLY A 158 8.93 -0.16 -2.18
CA GLY A 158 9.34 -1.55 -2.43
C GLY A 158 8.92 -2.05 -3.82
N ILE A 159 8.89 -1.15 -4.80
CA ILE A 159 8.64 -1.48 -6.21
C ILE A 159 9.97 -1.85 -6.87
N PRO A 160 10.07 -2.96 -7.62
CA PRO A 160 11.28 -3.34 -8.31
C PRO A 160 11.76 -2.26 -9.30
N MET A 161 13.09 -2.17 -9.44
CA MET A 161 13.72 -1.25 -10.38
C MET A 161 13.64 -1.80 -11.81
N PHE A 162 13.21 -0.96 -12.76
CA PHE A 162 13.11 -1.35 -14.16
C PHE A 162 14.35 -0.89 -14.95
N ALA A 163 14.60 -1.52 -16.10
CA ALA A 163 15.74 -1.22 -16.97
C ALA A 163 15.89 0.28 -17.30
N ARG A 164 14.77 0.97 -17.56
CA ARG A 164 14.76 2.42 -17.82
C ARG A 164 15.26 3.24 -16.62
N ASP A 165 14.88 2.85 -15.40
CA ASP A 165 15.31 3.56 -14.20
C ASP A 165 16.81 3.35 -13.96
N ILE A 166 17.31 2.13 -14.24
CA ILE A 166 18.73 1.77 -14.17
C ILE A 166 19.56 2.56 -15.20
N GLU A 167 19.10 2.60 -16.45
CA GLU A 167 19.72 3.36 -17.54
C GLU A 167 19.81 4.85 -17.21
N PHE A 168 18.72 5.44 -16.71
CA PHE A 168 18.71 6.82 -16.23
C PHE A 168 19.77 7.10 -15.15
N LEU A 169 19.95 6.19 -14.18
CA LEU A 169 20.94 6.38 -13.12
C LEU A 169 22.39 6.27 -13.62
N ARG A 170 22.61 5.48 -14.68
CA ARG A 170 23.91 5.38 -15.35
C ARG A 170 24.23 6.65 -16.15
N GLU A 171 23.25 7.16 -16.89
CA GLU A 171 23.41 8.35 -17.74
C GLU A 171 23.47 9.67 -16.94
N HIS A 172 22.92 9.70 -15.72
CA HIS A 172 22.81 10.89 -14.88
C HIS A 172 23.41 10.70 -13.47
N PRO A 173 24.75 10.63 -13.33
CA PRO A 173 25.41 10.39 -12.05
C PRO A 173 25.10 11.46 -10.98
N GLU A 174 24.80 12.70 -11.37
CA GLU A 174 24.36 13.76 -10.47
C GLU A 174 23.03 13.44 -9.77
N HIS A 175 22.16 12.67 -10.41
CA HIS A 175 20.89 12.22 -9.84
C HIS A 175 21.09 10.99 -8.95
N ALA A 176 22.03 10.11 -9.30
CA ALA A 176 22.45 9.01 -8.42
C ALA A 176 23.08 9.54 -7.11
N LEU A 177 23.96 10.54 -7.16
CA LEU A 177 24.52 11.20 -5.97
C LEU A 177 23.43 11.85 -5.11
N TRP A 178 22.45 12.50 -5.75
CA TRP A 178 21.30 13.07 -5.04
C TRP A 178 20.49 12.01 -4.30
N LEU A 179 20.32 10.82 -4.88
CA LEU A 179 19.64 9.68 -4.27
C LEU A 179 20.46 9.08 -3.13
N LYS A 180 21.78 8.88 -3.32
CA LYS A 180 22.70 8.42 -2.26
C LYS A 180 22.59 9.25 -0.99
N ALA A 181 22.45 10.58 -1.14
CA ALA A 181 22.33 11.51 -0.02
C ALA A 181 20.95 11.51 0.68
N ARG A 182 19.92 10.83 0.13
CA ARG A 182 18.51 10.95 0.56
C ARG A 182 17.78 9.63 0.79
N LEU A 183 18.38 8.53 0.39
CA LEU A 183 17.86 7.19 0.62
C LEU A 183 18.45 6.61 1.89
N ASP A 184 17.65 5.80 2.59
CA ASP A 184 18.17 4.91 3.62
C ASP A 184 19.22 3.97 3.00
N ARG A 185 20.23 3.59 3.78
CA ARG A 185 21.36 2.78 3.30
C ARG A 185 20.92 1.48 2.63
N GLU A 186 19.92 0.80 3.18
CA GLU A 186 19.39 -0.45 2.61
C GLU A 186 18.70 -0.24 1.25
N LEU A 187 18.07 0.93 1.03
CA LEU A 187 17.48 1.27 -0.26
C LEU A 187 18.54 1.66 -1.28
N TRP A 188 19.55 2.43 -0.85
CA TRP A 188 20.66 2.81 -1.72
C TRP A 188 21.42 1.58 -2.24
N ALA A 189 21.70 0.60 -1.37
CA ALA A 189 22.41 -0.62 -1.72
C ALA A 189 21.75 -1.42 -2.87
N GLN A 190 20.45 -1.24 -3.12
CA GLN A 190 19.74 -1.90 -4.21
C GLN A 190 20.08 -1.31 -5.59
N ILE A 191 20.48 -0.05 -5.65
CA ILE A 191 20.75 0.67 -6.90
C ILE A 191 22.20 1.07 -7.09
N GLU A 192 22.99 1.08 -6.01
CA GLU A 192 24.42 1.40 -6.02
C GLU A 192 25.21 0.64 -7.09
N PRO A 193 25.03 -0.69 -7.30
CA PRO A 193 25.80 -1.44 -8.30
C PRO A 193 25.56 -0.98 -9.75
N PHE A 194 24.51 -0.20 -10.00
CA PHE A 194 24.15 0.29 -11.32
C PHE A 194 24.62 1.73 -11.57
N CYS A 195 25.10 2.42 -10.55
CA CYS A 195 25.47 3.82 -10.61
C CYS A 195 26.96 3.95 -10.93
N GLU A 196 27.30 4.60 -12.04
CA GLU A 196 28.69 4.96 -12.38
C GLU A 196 29.06 6.25 -11.65
N LEU A 197 29.32 6.14 -10.34
CA LEU A 197 29.69 7.30 -9.53
C LEU A 197 31.18 7.66 -9.75
N PRO A 198 31.52 8.95 -9.87
CA PRO A 198 32.92 9.38 -9.89
C PRO A 198 33.65 8.88 -8.64
N GLU A 199 34.89 8.40 -8.79
CA GLU A 199 35.71 8.05 -7.62
C GLU A 199 35.85 9.27 -6.71
N GLU A 200 35.57 9.10 -5.41
CA GLU A 200 35.81 10.15 -4.42
C GLU A 200 37.31 10.44 -4.40
N VAL A 201 37.71 11.58 -4.96
CA VAL A 201 39.08 12.08 -4.87
C VAL A 201 39.35 12.38 -3.39
N LYS A 202 40.16 11.50 -2.77
CA LYS A 202 40.61 11.62 -1.37
C LYS A 202 41.50 12.84 -1.16
#